data_AF-A0A318IU71-F1
#
_entry.id   AF-A0A318IU71-F1
#
_cell.length_a   1.000
_cell.length_b   1.000
_cell.length_c   1.000
_cell.angle_alpha   90.00
_cell.angle_beta   90.00
_cell.angle_gamma   90.00
#
_symmetry.space_group_name_H-M   'P 1'
#
loop_
_entity.id
_entity.type
_entity.pdbx_description
1 polymer ?
#
loop_
_entity_poly.entity_id
_entity_poly.type
_entity_poly.pdbx_seq_one_letter_code
_entity_poly.pdbx_strand_id
1 'polypeptide(L)' 'MSIHIVQLGTERAVDEGLRIGTVRRPPRGVPKIEFASRNYYDV' A
#
# COMPACT_ATOMS: atom_id res chain seq x y z
N MET A 1 0.81 20.46 -5.03
CA MET A 1 1.07 19.01 -4.90
C MET A 1 1.87 18.77 -3.64
N SER A 2 1.29 18.10 -2.66
CA SER A 2 1.99 17.61 -1.47
C SER A 2 2.37 16.15 -1.70
N ILE A 3 3.58 15.78 -1.29
CA ILE A 3 4.01 14.37 -1.24
C ILE A 3 3.80 13.90 0.19
N HIS A 4 3.09 12.79 0.35
CA HIS A 4 2.87 12.16 1.66
C HIS A 4 3.69 10.88 1.75
N ILE A 5 4.38 10.68 2.87
CA ILE A 5 5.04 9.43 3.19
C ILE A 5 4.06 8.61 4.02
N VAL A 6 3.69 7.44 3.51
CA VAL A 6 2.73 6.53 4.16
C VAL A 6 3.37 5.18 4.44
N GLN A 7 2.93 4.52 5.50
CA GLN A 7 3.35 3.16 5.80
C GLN A 7 2.44 2.16 5.07
N LEU A 8 3.01 1.32 4.23
CA LEU A 8 2.24 0.26 3.57
C LEU A 8 1.78 -0.78 4.60
N GLY A 9 0.57 -1.30 4.42
CA GLY A 9 -0.06 -2.15 5.44
C GLY A 9 -1.07 -1.42 6.32
N THR A 10 -1.10 -0.08 6.31
CA THR A 10 -2.09 0.70 7.07
C THR A 10 -3.30 1.03 6.21
N GLU A 11 -4.41 1.38 6.86
CA GLU A 11 -5.62 1.87 6.20
C GLU A 11 -5.32 3.10 5.33
N ARG A 12 -6.09 3.25 4.26
CA ARG A 12 -6.01 4.43 3.39
C ARG A 12 -6.71 5.60 4.03
N ALA A 13 -6.14 6.79 3.87
CA ALA A 13 -6.82 8.02 4.24
C ALA A 13 -7.90 8.38 3.21
N VAL A 14 -8.88 9.17 3.64
CA VAL A 14 -9.85 9.77 2.72
C VAL A 14 -9.10 10.67 1.74
N ASP A 15 -9.43 10.55 0.45
CA ASP A 15 -8.84 11.30 -0.66
C ASP A 15 -7.31 11.15 -0.83
N GLU A 16 -6.73 10.03 -0.37
CA GLU A 16 -5.29 9.76 -0.47
C GLU A 16 -4.78 9.71 -1.93
N GLY A 17 -5.63 9.30 -2.87
CA GLY A 17 -5.26 9.11 -4.28
C GLY A 17 -4.45 7.83 -4.52
N LEU A 18 -3.73 7.79 -5.64
CA LEU A 18 -2.95 6.63 -6.09
C LEU A 18 -1.58 6.60 -5.38
N ARG A 19 -1.21 5.45 -4.80
CA ARG A 19 0.12 5.27 -4.17
C ARG A 19 1.12 4.92 -5.27
N ILE A 20 2.02 5.84 -5.60
CA ILE A 20 3.07 5.59 -6.60
C ILE A 20 4.31 5.00 -5.91
N GLY A 21 4.79 3.86 -6.42
CA GLY A 21 5.99 3.18 -5.91
C GLY A 21 5.71 1.98 -4.98
N THR A 22 4.53 1.36 -5.10
CA THR A 22 3.96 0.32 -4.23
C THR A 22 4.76 -0.98 -4.19
N VAL A 23 5.87 -0.94 -3.47
CA VAL A 23 6.66 -2.12 -3.06
C VAL A 23 7.61 -2.65 -4.14
N ARG A 24 8.91 -2.43 -3.93
CA ARG A 24 9.97 -3.09 -4.73
C ARG A 24 10.25 -4.54 -4.27
N ARG A 25 9.89 -4.90 -3.04
CA ARG A 25 10.12 -6.24 -2.45
C ARG A 25 8.85 -6.77 -1.79
N PRO A 26 8.27 -7.89 -2.26
CA PRO A 26 7.01 -8.40 -1.73
C PRO A 26 6.99 -8.51 -0.20
N PRO A 27 5.84 -8.22 0.45
CA PRO A 27 5.69 -8.40 1.88
C PRO A 27 6.03 -9.84 2.27
N ARG A 28 6.97 -10.02 3.20
CA ARG A 28 7.34 -11.35 3.70
C ARG A 28 6.39 -11.76 4.82
N GLY A 29 6.02 -13.04 4.85
CA GLY A 29 5.13 -13.57 5.88
C GLY A 29 3.65 -13.18 5.70
N VAL A 30 3.29 -12.56 4.58
CA VAL A 30 1.89 -12.28 4.22
C VAL A 30 1.51 -13.15 3.03
N PRO A 31 0.40 -13.91 3.09
CA PRO A 31 -0.08 -14.66 1.93
C PRO A 31 -0.43 -13.74 0.77
N LYS A 32 -0.15 -14.18 -0.47
CA LYS A 32 -0.41 -13.38 -1.68
C LYS A 32 -1.87 -12.95 -1.82
N ILE A 33 -2.81 -13.76 -1.32
CA ILE A 33 -4.25 -13.45 -1.36
C ILE A 33 -4.61 -12.26 -0.46
N GLU A 34 -3.79 -11.97 0.55
CA GLU A 34 -4.04 -10.92 1.54
C GLU A 34 -3.35 -9.60 1.19
N PHE A 35 -2.65 -9.55 0.07
CA PHE A 35 -1.90 -8.38 -0.37
C PHE A 35 -2.80 -7.17 -0.64
N ALA A 36 -3.93 -7.39 -1.31
CA ALA A 36 -4.92 -6.35 -1.58
C ALA A 36 -5.68 -5.95 -0.30
N SER A 37 -6.14 -6.95 0.48
CA SER A 37 -6.92 -6.68 1.70
C SER A 37 -6.13 -5.93 2.77
N ARG A 38 -4.81 -6.11 2.82
CA ARG A 38 -3.92 -5.40 3.76
C ARG A 38 -3.28 -4.13 3.16
N ASN A 39 -3.77 -3.61 2.04
CA ASN A 39 -3.29 -2.35 1.44
C ASN A 39 -1.78 -2.33 1.11
N TYR A 40 -1.19 -3.46 0.71
CA TYR A 40 0.22 -3.51 0.32
C TYR A 40 0.47 -3.11 -1.13
N TYR A 41 -0.50 -3.33 -2.01
CA TYR A 41 -0.43 -2.98 -3.42
C TYR A 41 -1.57 -2.05 -3.79
N ASP A 42 -1.35 -1.24 -4.83
CA ASP A 42 -2.45 -0.63 -5.56
C ASP A 42 -3.10 -1.67 -6.49
N VAL A 43 -4.34 -1.39 -6.89
CA VAL A 43 -5.09 -2.19 -7.86
C VAL A 43 -4.74 -1.75 -9.28
#